data_AF-A0A5J9TG08-F1
#
_entry.id   AF-A0A5J9TG08-F1
#
_cell.length_a   1.000
_cell.length_b   1.000
_cell.length_c   1.000
_cell.angle_alpha   90.00
_cell.angle_beta   90.00
_cell.angle_gamma   90.00
#
_symmetry.space_group_name_H-M   'P 1'
#
loop_
_entity.id
_entity.type
_entity.pdbx_description
1 polymer ?
#
loop_
_entity_poly.entity_id
_entity_poly.type
_entity_poly.pdbx_seq_one_letter_code
_entity_poly.pdbx_strand_id
1 'polypeptide(L)'
;MAKAAAATAASTSLRPPSPYPPRLAVALSTLFNAHLFFFWLDSSVLFGCPRALIWAERVPRRPAEAVRVLLSVCIGAFWSTLVCAAGKAPEESLKKTIEVDKLIDMLREANPRELDQIVVENILAFDPGFWKDYEELAENVMNIVDRLVHKTNQKIDQSTDVLKAILSPALREGEDVKWPPRDPDTLKLMEKEISHREQEGQLDEGFLSEVNAQLRQAKKDGDKPGLQAMLQKVLQIYASKSLQKRSYAYKGGQVVVPEKFLESIIQASENEWDKVLLDGLTVGKGDVSPDELYAVINKRIERVLIRTEGGSYQQRILTEYLKEIQARAEEVVRVLQGPTI
;
A
#
# COMPACT_ATOMS: atom_id res chain seq x y z
N MET A 1 20.09 -1.48 59.96
CA MET A 1 20.22 -2.74 60.72
C MET A 1 18.82 -3.30 61.00
N ALA A 2 18.60 -4.54 60.56
CA ALA A 2 17.60 -5.53 60.95
C ALA A 2 16.15 -5.12 61.30
N LYS A 3 15.20 -5.63 60.52
CA LYS A 3 13.98 -6.25 61.06
C LYS A 3 13.58 -7.48 60.24
N ALA A 4 13.44 -8.59 60.95
CA ALA A 4 13.10 -9.94 60.52
C ALA A 4 11.66 -10.01 59.94
N ALA A 5 11.45 -10.73 58.83
CA ALA A 5 10.97 -12.12 58.75
C ALA A 5 9.47 -12.32 59.06
N ALA A 6 8.72 -12.66 58.00
CA ALA A 6 7.61 -13.60 58.05
C ALA A 6 7.47 -14.26 56.67
N ALA A 7 7.94 -15.50 56.58
CA ALA A 7 7.76 -16.38 55.44
C ALA A 7 6.38 -17.04 55.54
N THR A 8 5.68 -17.19 54.41
CA THR A 8 4.72 -18.27 54.24
C THR A 8 4.80 -18.74 52.79
N ALA A 9 5.18 -20.01 52.65
CA ALA A 9 5.37 -20.71 51.39
C ALA A 9 4.04 -21.03 50.71
N ALA A 10 4.03 -21.01 49.37
CA ALA A 10 3.13 -21.84 48.58
C ALA A 10 3.85 -22.27 47.30
N SER A 11 3.91 -23.58 47.14
CA SER A 11 4.77 -24.35 46.26
C SER A 11 4.60 -24.10 44.77
N THR A 12 5.76 -24.18 44.11
CA THR A 12 6.01 -24.39 42.68
C THR A 12 5.05 -25.38 42.01
N SER A 13 4.34 -24.93 40.97
CA SER A 13 3.80 -25.82 39.92
C SER A 13 4.55 -25.49 38.62
N LEU A 14 5.46 -26.38 38.25
CA LEU A 14 6.12 -26.38 36.94
C LEU A 14 5.09 -26.78 35.88
N ARG A 15 4.66 -25.82 35.05
CA ARG A 15 4.05 -26.09 33.74
C ARG A 15 5.03 -25.65 32.64
N PRO A 16 5.28 -26.47 31.61
CA PRO A 16 5.97 -25.98 30.42
C PRO A 16 5.09 -24.98 29.65
N PRO A 17 5.67 -23.96 29.00
CA PRO A 17 4.92 -22.98 28.23
C PRO A 17 4.36 -23.60 26.93
N SER A 18 3.13 -23.25 26.59
CA SER A 18 2.49 -23.58 25.31
C SER A 18 3.21 -22.87 24.15
N PRO A 19 3.44 -23.53 22.99
CA PRO A 19 4.23 -22.97 21.91
C PRO A 19 3.45 -22.06 20.94
N TYR A 20 2.14 -21.82 21.14
CA TYR A 20 1.34 -21.06 20.17
C TYR A 20 0.76 -19.76 20.75
N PRO A 21 0.84 -18.62 20.02
CA PRO A 21 0.31 -17.36 20.50
C PRO A 21 -1.24 -17.39 20.51
N PRO A 22 -1.88 -16.84 21.56
CA PRO A 22 -3.33 -16.94 21.79
C PRO A 22 -4.21 -16.29 20.71
N ARG A 23 -3.62 -15.57 19.74
CA ARG A 23 -4.34 -14.92 18.64
C ARG A 23 -4.66 -15.86 17.46
N LEU A 24 -3.89 -16.94 17.27
CA LEU A 24 -4.13 -17.93 16.20
C LEU A 24 -5.33 -18.83 16.53
N ALA A 25 -5.50 -19.22 17.79
CA ALA A 25 -6.62 -20.04 18.24
C ALA A 25 -7.99 -19.35 18.04
N VAL A 26 -8.05 -18.04 18.28
CA VAL A 26 -9.28 -17.25 18.06
C VAL A 26 -9.58 -17.11 16.56
N ALA A 27 -8.56 -16.83 15.74
CA ALA A 27 -8.73 -16.71 14.29
C ALA A 27 -9.24 -18.01 13.65
N LEU A 28 -8.67 -19.16 14.07
CA LEU A 28 -9.08 -20.48 13.60
C LEU A 28 -10.51 -20.85 14.05
N SER A 29 -10.95 -20.45 15.25
CA SER A 29 -12.33 -20.65 15.71
C SER A 29 -13.37 -19.87 14.88
N THR A 30 -13.05 -18.64 14.48
CA THR A 30 -13.92 -17.85 13.59
C THR A 30 -13.96 -18.40 12.16
N LEU A 31 -12.82 -18.83 11.62
CA LEU A 31 -12.76 -19.45 10.29
C LEU A 31 -13.49 -20.80 10.26
N PHE A 32 -13.41 -21.58 11.34
CA PHE A 32 -14.12 -22.85 11.49
C PHE A 32 -15.65 -22.68 11.47
N ASN A 33 -16.18 -21.65 12.14
CA ASN A 33 -17.61 -21.34 12.10
C ASN A 33 -18.09 -20.89 10.71
N ALA A 34 -17.27 -20.14 9.97
CA ALA A 34 -17.60 -19.72 8.60
C ALA A 34 -17.53 -20.89 7.62
N HIS A 35 -16.53 -21.75 7.72
CA HIS A 35 -16.34 -22.88 6.81
C HIS A 35 -17.40 -23.98 7.01
N LEU A 36 -17.81 -24.24 8.25
CA LEU A 36 -18.92 -25.15 8.55
C LEU A 36 -20.26 -24.65 7.98
N PHE A 37 -20.48 -23.34 7.95
CA PHE A 37 -21.70 -22.73 7.39
C PHE A 37 -21.75 -22.87 5.86
N PHE A 38 -20.62 -22.68 5.17
CA PHE A 38 -20.54 -22.87 3.72
C PHE A 38 -20.58 -24.33 3.28
N PHE A 39 -19.91 -25.23 4.01
CA PHE A 39 -19.94 -26.67 3.71
C PHE A 39 -21.34 -27.28 3.91
N TRP A 40 -22.13 -26.74 4.84
CA TRP A 40 -23.52 -27.11 5.06
C TRP A 40 -24.46 -26.63 3.94
N LEU A 41 -24.23 -25.42 3.39
CA LEU A 41 -24.99 -24.90 2.27
C LEU A 41 -24.74 -25.71 0.98
N ASP A 42 -23.48 -26.04 0.68
CA ASP A 42 -23.11 -26.77 -0.54
C ASP A 42 -23.62 -28.21 -0.53
N SER A 43 -23.55 -28.87 0.63
CA SER A 43 -24.09 -30.24 0.81
C SER A 43 -25.62 -30.29 0.70
N SER A 44 -26.32 -29.20 1.01
CA SER A 44 -27.78 -29.12 0.92
C SER A 44 -28.29 -28.95 -0.53
N VAL A 45 -27.49 -28.32 -1.40
CA VAL A 45 -27.80 -28.14 -2.83
C VAL A 45 -27.51 -29.42 -3.63
N LEU A 46 -26.48 -30.18 -3.26
CA LEU A 46 -26.05 -31.39 -3.97
C LEU A 46 -26.97 -32.62 -3.75
N PHE A 47 -27.74 -32.68 -2.66
CA PHE A 47 -28.52 -33.88 -2.28
C PHE A 47 -30.05 -33.75 -2.43
N GLY A 48 -30.56 -32.67 -3.03
CA GLY A 48 -31.94 -32.60 -3.53
C GLY A 48 -33.02 -33.09 -2.56
N CYS A 49 -33.01 -32.63 -1.30
CA CYS A 49 -33.98 -33.07 -0.29
C CYS A 49 -35.07 -32.00 -0.09
N PRO A 50 -36.34 -32.20 -0.51
CA PRO A 50 -37.39 -31.18 -0.44
C PRO A 50 -37.87 -30.84 0.98
N ARG A 51 -37.30 -31.47 2.01
CA ARG A 51 -37.69 -31.31 3.42
C ARG A 51 -36.82 -30.33 4.20
N ALA A 52 -35.72 -29.84 3.61
CA ALA A 52 -34.82 -28.87 4.25
C ALA A 52 -35.43 -27.46 4.39
N LEU A 53 -36.45 -27.14 3.60
CA LEU A 53 -37.07 -25.81 3.57
C LEU A 53 -38.08 -25.53 4.70
N ILE A 54 -38.50 -26.54 5.48
CA ILE A 54 -39.54 -26.34 6.51
C ILE A 54 -38.96 -25.98 7.89
N TRP A 55 -37.65 -26.08 8.11
CA TRP A 55 -37.03 -25.84 9.43
C TRP A 55 -36.11 -24.62 9.51
N ALA A 56 -35.98 -23.84 8.44
CA ALA A 56 -35.20 -22.61 8.42
C ALA A 56 -35.74 -21.51 9.37
N GLU A 57 -36.97 -21.64 9.86
CA GLU A 57 -37.61 -20.66 10.76
C GLU A 57 -37.34 -20.87 12.26
N ARG A 58 -36.49 -21.83 12.65
CA ARG A 58 -36.17 -22.07 14.07
C ARG A 58 -34.68 -22.28 14.31
N VAL A 59 -33.86 -21.31 13.91
CA VAL A 59 -32.45 -21.23 14.34
C VAL A 59 -32.41 -20.65 15.77
N PRO A 60 -31.93 -21.38 16.79
CA PRO A 60 -31.75 -20.83 18.14
C PRO A 60 -30.60 -19.82 18.13
N ARG A 61 -30.78 -18.66 18.78
CA ARG A 61 -29.80 -17.55 18.84
C ARG A 61 -28.55 -17.84 19.68
N ARG A 62 -28.24 -19.11 19.99
CA ARG A 62 -27.06 -19.50 20.78
C ARG A 62 -26.19 -20.49 20.00
N PRO A 63 -24.90 -20.16 19.73
CA PRO A 63 -24.03 -20.98 18.88
C PRO A 63 -23.78 -22.39 19.44
N ALA A 64 -23.81 -22.57 20.77
CA ALA A 64 -23.60 -23.87 21.41
C ALA A 64 -24.74 -24.89 21.16
N GLU A 65 -25.98 -24.43 20.91
CA GLU A 65 -27.12 -25.32 20.63
C GLU A 65 -27.16 -25.72 19.14
N ALA A 66 -26.75 -24.81 18.25
CA ALA A 66 -26.62 -25.08 16.82
C ALA A 66 -25.55 -26.15 16.53
N VAL A 67 -24.40 -26.09 17.22
CA VAL A 67 -23.32 -27.09 17.12
C VAL A 67 -23.78 -28.46 17.60
N ARG A 68 -24.58 -28.54 18.67
CA ARG A 68 -25.14 -29.81 19.17
C ARG A 68 -26.10 -30.48 18.19
N VAL A 69 -26.98 -29.70 17.55
CA VAL A 69 -27.95 -30.22 16.57
C VAL A 69 -27.25 -30.63 15.26
N LEU A 70 -26.26 -29.86 14.82
CA LEU A 70 -25.43 -30.21 13.66
C LEU A 70 -24.61 -31.48 13.91
N LEU A 71 -24.01 -31.64 15.11
CA LEU A 71 -23.31 -32.88 15.47
C LEU A 71 -24.25 -34.09 15.44
N SER A 72 -25.47 -34.00 15.97
CA SER A 72 -26.37 -35.17 15.99
C SER A 72 -26.83 -35.59 14.59
N VAL A 73 -27.01 -34.62 13.68
CA VAL A 73 -27.41 -34.89 12.28
C VAL A 73 -26.23 -35.47 11.47
N CYS A 74 -25.02 -34.95 11.66
CA CYS A 74 -23.82 -35.48 11.02
C CYS A 74 -23.47 -36.90 11.50
N ILE A 75 -23.65 -37.19 12.80
CA ILE A 75 -23.42 -38.54 13.36
C ILE A 75 -24.44 -39.55 12.79
N GLY A 76 -25.72 -39.16 12.65
CA GLY A 76 -26.74 -40.02 12.05
C GLY A 76 -26.52 -40.33 10.56
N ALA A 77 -26.09 -39.34 9.78
CA ALA A 77 -25.77 -39.51 8.36
C ALA A 77 -24.48 -40.33 8.15
N PHE A 78 -23.50 -40.19 9.05
CA PHE A 78 -22.26 -40.96 9.04
C PHE A 78 -22.52 -42.45 9.34
N TRP A 79 -23.42 -42.76 10.29
CA TRP A 79 -23.82 -44.13 10.59
C TRP A 79 -24.49 -44.85 9.41
N SER A 80 -25.34 -44.16 8.64
CA SER A 80 -25.96 -44.77 7.45
C SER A 80 -24.98 -45.04 6.32
N THR A 81 -23.91 -44.25 6.21
CA THR A 81 -22.91 -44.40 5.15
C THR A 81 -21.87 -45.47 5.49
N LEU A 82 -21.54 -45.64 6.78
CA LEU A 82 -20.60 -46.66 7.25
C LEU A 82 -21.16 -48.08 7.19
N VAL A 83 -22.49 -48.24 7.37
CA VAL A 83 -23.18 -49.54 7.23
C VAL A 83 -23.18 -50.04 5.77
N CYS A 84 -22.99 -49.17 4.78
CA CYS A 84 -22.97 -49.57 3.36
C CYS A 84 -21.56 -49.78 2.75
N ALA A 85 -20.48 -49.49 3.48
CA ALA A 85 -19.10 -49.69 3.01
C ALA A 85 -18.40 -50.86 3.72
N ALA A 86 -19.08 -52.00 3.88
CA ALA A 86 -18.48 -53.24 4.37
C ALA A 86 -17.66 -53.91 3.26
N GLY A 87 -16.40 -53.49 3.09
CA GLY A 87 -15.50 -54.03 2.07
C GLY A 87 -14.00 -53.89 2.35
N LYS A 88 -13.58 -53.72 3.61
CA LYS A 88 -12.18 -53.82 4.05
C LYS A 88 -12.10 -54.62 5.36
N ALA A 89 -10.98 -55.31 5.57
CA ALA A 89 -10.78 -56.34 6.59
C ALA A 89 -11.41 -55.98 7.96
N PRO A 90 -12.18 -56.90 8.58
CA PRO A 90 -13.06 -56.62 9.71
C PRO A 90 -12.37 -56.09 10.97
N GLU A 91 -11.06 -56.30 11.12
CA GLU A 91 -10.29 -55.85 12.29
C GLU A 91 -9.93 -54.35 12.23
N GLU A 92 -9.63 -53.80 11.04
CA GLU A 92 -9.32 -52.37 10.90
C GLU A 92 -10.57 -51.50 11.06
N SER A 93 -11.72 -51.96 10.57
CA SER A 93 -13.00 -51.25 10.73
C SER A 93 -13.47 -51.26 12.19
N LEU A 94 -13.32 -52.40 12.90
CA LEU A 94 -13.61 -52.48 14.33
C LEU A 94 -12.70 -51.58 15.16
N LYS A 95 -11.40 -51.53 14.86
CA LYS A 95 -10.46 -50.66 15.56
C LYS A 95 -10.83 -49.17 15.40
N LYS A 96 -11.21 -48.77 14.18
CA LYS A 96 -11.68 -47.40 13.90
C LYS A 96 -12.97 -47.07 14.66
N THR A 97 -13.93 -48.01 14.74
CA THR A 97 -15.17 -47.81 15.50
C THR A 97 -14.89 -47.62 17.00
N ILE A 98 -13.98 -48.42 17.58
CA ILE A 98 -13.58 -48.30 19.00
C ILE A 98 -12.88 -46.96 19.27
N GLU A 99 -12.06 -46.47 18.36
CA GLU A 99 -11.39 -45.17 18.47
C GLU A 99 -12.39 -44.00 18.40
N VAL A 100 -13.41 -44.10 17.54
CA VAL A 100 -14.50 -43.12 17.45
C VAL A 100 -15.35 -43.12 18.73
N ASP A 101 -15.73 -44.28 19.26
CA ASP A 101 -16.52 -44.36 20.50
C ASP A 101 -15.76 -43.78 21.70
N LYS A 102 -14.44 -44.05 21.81
CA LYS A 102 -13.59 -43.43 22.84
C LYS A 102 -13.54 -41.91 22.71
N LEU A 103 -13.51 -41.38 21.49
CA LEU A 103 -13.57 -39.93 21.27
C LEU A 103 -14.90 -39.34 21.70
N ILE A 104 -16.02 -40.03 21.41
CA ILE A 104 -17.36 -39.62 21.83
C ILE A 104 -17.45 -39.54 23.35
N ASP A 105 -16.91 -40.53 24.06
CA ASP A 105 -16.88 -40.54 25.52
C ASP A 105 -16.02 -39.39 26.08
N MET A 106 -14.84 -39.14 25.50
CA MET A 106 -13.99 -38.00 25.88
C MET A 106 -14.67 -36.64 25.65
N LEU A 107 -15.35 -36.46 24.51
CA LEU A 107 -16.09 -35.23 24.19
C LEU A 107 -17.31 -35.04 25.10
N ARG A 108 -17.93 -36.14 25.54
CA ARG A 108 -19.10 -36.12 26.41
C ARG A 108 -18.74 -35.74 27.85
N GLU A 109 -17.55 -36.09 28.31
CA GLU A 109 -17.07 -35.87 29.68
C GLU A 109 -16.25 -34.58 29.85
N ALA A 110 -15.72 -34.02 28.75
CA ALA A 110 -14.88 -32.84 28.76
C ALA A 110 -15.62 -31.56 29.22
N ASN A 111 -14.93 -30.74 30.03
CA ASN A 111 -15.41 -29.39 30.35
C ASN A 111 -15.23 -28.43 29.15
N PRO A 112 -15.87 -27.24 29.13
CA PRO A 112 -15.84 -26.37 27.96
C PRO A 112 -14.45 -25.95 27.46
N ARG A 113 -13.43 -25.87 28.34
CA ARG A 113 -12.06 -25.53 27.93
C ARG A 113 -11.28 -26.73 27.40
N GLU A 114 -11.55 -27.91 27.96
CA GLU A 114 -11.00 -29.19 27.49
C GLU A 114 -11.65 -29.62 26.18
N LEU A 115 -12.94 -29.33 25.99
CA LEU A 115 -13.68 -29.62 24.77
C LEU A 115 -13.08 -28.91 23.56
N ASP A 116 -12.79 -27.60 23.69
CA ASP A 116 -12.14 -26.83 22.62
C ASP A 116 -10.78 -27.43 22.24
N GLN A 117 -10.00 -27.85 23.24
CA GLN A 117 -8.69 -28.45 23.02
C GLN A 117 -8.78 -29.84 22.36
N ILE A 118 -9.68 -30.72 22.84
CA ILE A 118 -9.89 -32.06 22.27
C ILE A 118 -10.38 -31.97 20.83
N VAL A 119 -11.27 -31.01 20.52
CA VAL A 119 -11.76 -30.78 19.15
C VAL A 119 -10.62 -30.33 18.24
N VAL A 120 -9.79 -29.37 18.67
CA VAL A 120 -8.64 -28.89 17.88
C VAL A 120 -7.63 -30.02 17.65
N GLU A 121 -7.27 -30.78 18.68
CA GLU A 121 -6.33 -31.89 18.58
C GLU A 121 -6.85 -32.99 17.63
N ASN A 122 -8.15 -33.27 17.65
CA ASN A 122 -8.74 -34.26 16.75
C ASN A 122 -8.78 -33.79 15.28
N ILE A 123 -9.11 -32.52 15.05
CA ILE A 123 -9.07 -31.90 13.71
C ILE A 123 -7.64 -31.95 13.15
N LEU A 124 -6.65 -31.60 13.97
CA LEU A 124 -5.24 -31.66 13.58
C LEU A 124 -4.76 -33.09 13.30
N ALA A 125 -5.30 -34.09 14.02
CA ALA A 125 -4.99 -35.50 13.81
C ALA A 125 -5.69 -36.15 12.61
N PHE A 126 -6.78 -35.56 12.11
CA PHE A 126 -7.58 -36.12 11.00
C PHE A 126 -6.78 -36.22 9.70
N ASP A 127 -5.99 -35.20 9.38
CA ASP A 127 -5.05 -35.20 8.26
C ASP A 127 -3.78 -34.39 8.62
N PRO A 128 -2.80 -35.03 9.27
CA PRO A 128 -1.58 -34.35 9.69
C PRO A 128 -0.69 -33.94 8.51
N GLY A 129 -0.89 -34.48 7.30
CA GLY A 129 -0.19 -34.04 6.10
C GLY A 129 -0.73 -32.70 5.60
N PHE A 130 -2.06 -32.61 5.50
CA PHE A 130 -2.74 -31.36 5.13
C PHE A 130 -2.34 -30.19 6.03
N TRP A 131 -2.38 -30.34 7.36
CA TRP A 131 -2.05 -29.21 8.25
C TRP A 131 -0.57 -28.78 8.20
N LYS A 132 0.35 -29.72 7.96
CA LYS A 132 1.77 -29.40 7.77
C LYS A 132 2.00 -28.58 6.51
N ASP A 133 1.33 -28.92 5.41
CA ASP A 133 1.43 -28.16 4.16
C ASP A 133 0.90 -26.73 4.32
N TYR A 134 -0.16 -26.54 5.12
CA TYR A 134 -0.70 -25.22 5.44
C TYR A 134 0.20 -24.41 6.38
N GLU A 135 0.84 -25.04 7.37
CA GLU A 135 1.82 -24.40 8.24
C GLU A 135 3.04 -23.93 7.43
N GLU A 136 3.59 -24.80 6.57
CA GLU A 136 4.69 -24.45 5.66
C GLU A 136 4.29 -23.33 4.69
N LEU A 137 3.08 -23.38 4.13
CA LEU A 137 2.56 -22.31 3.28
C LEU A 137 2.46 -20.98 4.05
N ALA A 138 1.94 -21.01 5.29
CA ALA A 138 1.81 -19.82 6.11
C ALA A 138 3.18 -19.22 6.46
N GLU A 139 4.16 -20.05 6.82
CA GLU A 139 5.54 -19.63 7.03
C GLU A 139 6.14 -19.01 5.76
N ASN A 140 5.94 -19.64 4.60
CA ASN A 140 6.41 -19.13 3.32
C ASN A 140 5.77 -17.78 2.98
N VAL A 141 4.46 -17.61 3.18
CA VAL A 141 3.75 -16.35 2.98
C VAL A 141 4.27 -15.28 3.93
N MET A 142 4.45 -15.58 5.21
CA MET A 142 5.01 -14.64 6.19
C MET A 142 6.43 -14.21 5.80
N ASN A 143 7.28 -15.15 5.40
CA ASN A 143 8.63 -14.87 4.93
C ASN A 143 8.65 -13.96 3.68
N ILE A 144 7.70 -14.15 2.76
CA ILE A 144 7.55 -13.28 1.58
C ILE A 144 7.10 -11.88 2.00
N VAL A 145 6.13 -11.77 2.91
CA VAL A 145 5.63 -10.49 3.43
C VAL A 145 6.76 -9.74 4.15
N ASP A 146 7.52 -10.40 5.03
CA ASP A 146 8.64 -9.78 5.74
C ASP A 146 9.70 -9.24 4.78
N ARG A 147 10.06 -10.03 3.74
CA ARG A 147 10.98 -9.58 2.68
C ARG A 147 10.43 -8.38 1.91
N LEU A 148 9.13 -8.36 1.62
CA LEU A 148 8.48 -7.27 0.91
C LEU A 148 8.47 -5.98 1.74
N VAL A 149 8.13 -6.08 3.03
CA VAL A 149 8.15 -4.96 3.97
C VAL A 149 9.57 -4.41 4.09
N HIS A 150 10.57 -5.27 4.28
CA HIS A 150 11.96 -4.86 4.37
C HIS A 150 12.44 -4.15 3.10
N LYS A 151 12.13 -4.70 1.92
CA LYS A 151 12.49 -4.09 0.63
C LYS A 151 11.78 -2.75 0.41
N THR A 152 10.54 -2.61 0.88
CA THR A 152 9.78 -1.36 0.81
C THR A 152 10.41 -0.29 1.69
N ASN A 153 10.73 -0.63 2.94
CA ASN A 153 11.40 0.29 3.86
C ASN A 153 12.76 0.73 3.30
N GLN A 154 13.54 -0.22 2.77
CA GLN A 154 14.82 0.09 2.14
C GLN A 154 14.66 1.08 0.97
N LYS A 155 13.61 0.94 0.14
CA LYS A 155 13.34 1.91 -0.93
C LYS A 155 12.97 3.29 -0.39
N ILE A 156 12.15 3.37 0.66
CA ILE A 156 11.79 4.64 1.31
C ILE A 156 13.05 5.33 1.86
N ASP A 157 13.91 4.59 2.53
CA ASP A 157 15.17 5.10 3.08
C ASP A 157 16.09 5.59 1.95
N GLN A 158 16.23 4.80 0.88
CA GLN A 158 17.00 5.19 -0.31
C GLN A 158 16.47 6.48 -0.95
N SER A 159 15.16 6.59 -1.18
CA SER A 159 14.53 7.81 -1.74
C SER A 159 14.73 9.00 -0.81
N THR A 160 14.65 8.79 0.50
CA THR A 160 14.88 9.83 1.51
C THR A 160 16.33 10.31 1.53
N ASP A 161 17.30 9.41 1.41
CA ASP A 161 18.72 9.76 1.37
C ASP A 161 19.11 10.46 0.06
N VAL A 162 18.54 10.05 -1.07
CA VAL A 162 18.64 10.78 -2.35
C VAL A 162 18.09 12.19 -2.20
N LEU A 163 16.91 12.34 -1.58
CA LEU A 163 16.32 13.65 -1.34
C LEU A 163 17.21 14.52 -0.45
N LYS A 164 17.71 14.00 0.68
CA LYS A 164 18.64 14.73 1.56
C LYS A 164 19.88 15.20 0.80
N ALA A 165 20.43 14.37 -0.07
CA ALA A 165 21.60 14.73 -0.87
C ALA A 165 21.30 15.87 -1.86
N ILE A 166 20.14 15.84 -2.52
CA ILE A 166 19.67 16.93 -3.40
C ILE A 166 19.46 18.22 -2.58
N LEU A 167 18.99 18.12 -1.34
CA LEU A 167 18.74 19.27 -0.47
C LEU A 167 20.00 19.77 0.25
N SER A 168 21.05 18.97 0.34
CA SER A 168 22.29 19.28 1.06
C SER A 168 22.91 20.63 0.66
N PRO A 169 23.01 21.00 -0.63
CA PRO A 169 23.54 22.30 -1.04
C PRO A 169 22.78 23.50 -0.46
N ALA A 170 21.49 23.34 -0.17
CA ALA A 170 20.62 24.37 0.40
C ALA A 170 20.64 24.42 1.92
N LEU A 171 21.21 23.40 2.58
CA LEU A 171 21.24 23.24 4.04
C LEU A 171 22.58 23.69 4.65
N ARG A 172 23.27 24.67 4.06
CA ARG A 172 24.60 25.12 4.54
C ARG A 172 24.55 25.49 6.02
N GLU A 173 25.38 24.83 6.82
CA GLU A 173 25.42 25.00 8.27
C GLU A 173 25.86 26.43 8.64
N GLY A 174 25.02 27.16 9.39
CA GLY A 174 25.40 28.40 10.07
C GLY A 174 24.82 29.71 9.53
N GLU A 175 24.13 29.72 8.38
CA GLU A 175 23.37 30.90 7.90
C GLU A 175 21.86 30.72 8.17
N ASP A 176 21.16 31.83 8.48
CA ASP A 176 19.70 31.88 8.54
C ASP A 176 19.14 31.44 7.18
N VAL A 177 18.72 30.18 7.10
CA VAL A 177 18.32 29.57 5.83
C VAL A 177 17.07 30.29 5.31
N LYS A 178 17.24 31.05 4.23
CA LYS A 178 16.13 31.67 3.52
C LYS A 178 15.41 30.61 2.70
N TRP A 179 14.22 30.25 3.14
CA TRP A 179 13.36 29.30 2.46
C TRP A 179 12.37 30.00 1.53
N PRO A 180 12.22 29.58 0.26
CA PRO A 180 13.07 28.65 -0.49
C PRO A 180 14.41 29.26 -0.92
N PRO A 181 15.43 28.45 -1.30
CA PRO A 181 16.68 28.88 -1.90
C PRO A 181 16.40 29.66 -3.16
N ARG A 182 16.84 30.92 -3.14
CA ARG A 182 16.75 31.83 -4.29
C ARG A 182 18.11 32.11 -4.89
N ASP A 183 19.17 31.69 -4.23
CA ASP A 183 20.52 31.94 -4.71
C ASP A 183 20.82 31.04 -5.93
N PRO A 184 21.31 31.63 -7.02
CA PRO A 184 21.50 30.91 -8.28
C PRO A 184 22.59 29.84 -8.18
N ASP A 185 23.53 29.97 -7.25
CA ASP A 185 24.63 29.02 -7.09
C ASP A 185 24.17 27.72 -6.41
N THR A 186 23.33 27.80 -5.37
CA THR A 186 22.70 26.62 -4.76
C THR A 186 21.76 25.93 -5.75
N LEU A 187 20.97 26.67 -6.52
CA LEU A 187 20.11 26.07 -7.54
C LEU A 187 20.92 25.32 -8.61
N LYS A 188 22.05 25.87 -9.06
CA LYS A 188 22.97 25.16 -9.99
C LYS A 188 23.56 23.89 -9.37
N LEU A 189 23.86 23.90 -8.06
CA LEU A 189 24.35 22.70 -7.37
C LEU A 189 23.24 21.64 -7.26
N MET A 190 22.01 22.03 -6.90
CA MET A 190 20.86 21.13 -6.86
C MET A 190 20.54 20.56 -8.25
N GLU A 191 20.62 21.37 -9.30
CA GLU A 191 20.46 20.94 -10.69
C GLU A 191 21.50 19.90 -11.12
N LYS A 192 22.76 20.10 -10.72
CA LYS A 192 23.84 19.13 -10.97
C LYS A 192 23.57 17.82 -10.24
N GLU A 193 23.15 17.88 -8.97
CA GLU A 193 22.84 16.69 -8.19
C GLU A 193 21.65 15.93 -8.80
N ILE A 194 20.57 16.62 -9.18
CA ILE A 194 19.43 16.00 -9.87
C ILE A 194 19.88 15.33 -11.19
N SER A 195 20.71 16.00 -11.98
CA SER A 195 21.22 15.43 -13.23
C SER A 195 22.08 14.18 -13.00
N HIS A 196 22.92 14.18 -11.95
CA HIS A 196 23.73 13.05 -11.56
C HIS A 196 22.86 11.85 -11.13
N ARG A 197 21.92 12.09 -10.21
CA ARG A 197 21.00 11.07 -9.68
C ARG A 197 20.10 10.47 -10.75
N GLU A 198 19.73 11.28 -11.74
CA GLU A 198 18.96 10.82 -12.89
C GLU A 198 19.77 9.85 -13.76
N GLN A 199 21.06 10.12 -13.99
CA GLN A 199 21.95 9.22 -14.74
C GLN A 199 22.15 7.88 -14.01
N GLU A 200 22.17 7.90 -12.68
CA GLU A 200 22.24 6.70 -11.85
C GLU A 200 20.91 5.93 -11.77
N GLY A 201 19.82 6.47 -12.35
CA GLY A 201 18.49 5.87 -12.29
C GLY A 201 17.83 5.92 -10.91
N GLN A 202 18.29 6.81 -10.03
CA GLN A 202 17.78 6.95 -8.65
C GLN A 202 16.55 7.86 -8.56
N LEU A 203 16.25 8.64 -9.60
CA LEU A 203 15.03 9.45 -9.71
C LEU A 203 13.90 8.63 -10.33
N ASP A 204 13.66 7.46 -9.74
CA ASP A 204 12.60 6.55 -10.15
C ASP A 204 11.23 6.97 -9.61
N GLU A 205 10.22 6.17 -9.95
CA GLU A 205 8.85 6.44 -9.55
C GLU A 205 8.63 6.34 -8.03
N GLY A 206 9.44 5.53 -7.35
CA GLY A 206 9.46 5.46 -5.89
C GLY A 206 9.92 6.78 -5.27
N PHE A 207 11.00 7.35 -5.79
CA PHE A 207 11.48 8.67 -5.37
C PHE A 207 10.43 9.76 -5.59
N LEU A 208 9.83 9.84 -6.78
CA LEU A 208 8.81 10.85 -7.08
C LEU A 208 7.57 10.70 -6.20
N SER A 209 7.16 9.46 -5.92
CA SER A 209 6.06 9.16 -4.99
C SER A 209 6.38 9.67 -3.58
N GLU A 210 7.58 9.42 -3.09
CA GLU A 210 8.02 9.81 -1.75
C GLU A 210 8.09 11.33 -1.59
N VAL A 211 8.74 12.04 -2.53
CA VAL A 211 8.80 13.51 -2.51
C VAL A 211 7.40 14.12 -2.54
N ASN A 212 6.50 13.58 -3.36
CA ASN A 212 5.13 14.07 -3.44
C ASN A 212 4.31 13.73 -2.17
N ALA A 213 4.55 12.58 -1.54
CA ALA A 213 3.95 12.23 -0.26
C ALA A 213 4.38 13.20 0.84
N GLN A 214 5.68 13.49 0.96
CA GLN A 214 6.21 14.47 1.90
C GLN A 214 5.67 15.87 1.62
N LEU A 215 5.53 16.26 0.34
CA LEU A 215 4.96 17.55 -0.03
C LEU A 215 3.50 17.68 0.41
N ARG A 216 2.67 16.64 0.22
CA ARG A 216 1.28 16.62 0.69
C ARG A 216 1.20 16.69 2.21
N GLN A 217 2.08 15.98 2.90
CA GLN A 217 2.14 16.00 4.36
C GLN A 217 2.53 17.39 4.87
N ALA A 218 3.56 18.01 4.30
CA ALA A 218 3.98 19.36 4.66
C ALA A 218 2.87 20.42 4.43
N LYS A 219 2.11 20.29 3.34
CA LYS A 219 0.93 21.14 3.07
C LYS A 219 -0.19 20.96 4.09
N LYS A 220 -0.43 19.72 4.52
CA LYS A 220 -1.50 19.39 5.48
C LYS A 220 -1.16 19.87 6.88
N ASP A 221 0.09 19.69 7.29
CA ASP A 221 0.54 20.04 8.62
C ASP A 221 0.67 21.56 8.80
N GLY A 222 0.91 22.32 7.72
CA GLY A 222 0.93 23.80 7.73
C GLY A 222 2.10 24.42 8.52
N ASP A 223 2.76 23.64 9.37
CA ASP A 223 3.80 24.08 10.32
C ASP A 223 5.17 24.29 9.68
N LYS A 224 5.39 23.81 8.44
CA LYS A 224 6.70 23.83 7.77
C LYS A 224 6.64 24.37 6.34
N PRO A 225 6.27 25.66 6.15
CA PRO A 225 6.19 26.28 4.82
C PRO A 225 7.54 26.24 4.09
N GLY A 226 8.66 26.27 4.81
CA GLY A 226 10.00 26.16 4.21
C GLY A 226 10.26 24.80 3.56
N LEU A 227 9.88 23.69 4.22
CA LEU A 227 10.01 22.34 3.66
C LEU A 227 9.11 22.15 2.45
N GLN A 228 7.87 22.66 2.50
CA GLN A 228 6.98 22.63 1.35
C GLN A 228 7.62 23.32 0.13
N ALA A 229 8.17 24.51 0.33
CA ALA A 229 8.81 25.27 -0.75
C ALA A 229 10.04 24.54 -1.31
N MET A 230 10.82 23.83 -0.47
CA MET A 230 11.94 23.00 -0.91
C MET A 230 11.50 21.83 -1.79
N LEU A 231 10.51 21.07 -1.32
CA LEU A 231 10.03 19.90 -2.05
C LEU A 231 9.43 20.32 -3.39
N GLN A 232 8.68 21.43 -3.41
CA GLN A 232 8.19 22.02 -4.66
C GLN A 232 9.35 22.42 -5.58
N LYS A 233 10.41 23.03 -5.05
CA LYS A 233 11.59 23.41 -5.84
C LYS A 233 12.31 22.22 -6.45
N VAL A 234 12.47 21.13 -5.70
CA VAL A 234 13.06 19.88 -6.21
C VAL A 234 12.25 19.33 -7.38
N LEU A 235 10.91 19.28 -7.25
CA LEU A 235 10.02 18.81 -8.30
C LEU A 235 10.04 19.71 -9.54
N GLN A 236 10.10 21.03 -9.36
CA GLN A 236 10.22 21.99 -10.46
C GLN A 236 11.53 21.83 -11.21
N ILE A 237 12.67 21.68 -10.52
CA ILE A 237 13.97 21.44 -11.16
C ILE A 237 13.94 20.12 -11.93
N TYR A 238 13.43 19.05 -11.32
CA TYR A 238 13.25 17.76 -11.98
C TYR A 238 12.41 17.89 -13.26
N ALA A 239 11.26 18.56 -13.18
CA ALA A 239 10.36 18.75 -14.31
C ALA A 239 11.02 19.55 -15.45
N SER A 240 11.71 20.64 -15.10
CA SER A 240 12.47 21.45 -16.03
C SER A 240 13.52 20.61 -16.78
N LYS A 241 14.36 19.86 -16.06
CA LYS A 241 15.40 19.00 -16.67
C LYS A 241 14.81 17.90 -17.53
N SER A 242 13.78 17.21 -17.04
CA SER A 242 13.10 16.15 -17.77
C SER A 242 12.48 16.66 -19.08
N LEU A 243 11.86 17.85 -19.07
CA LEU A 243 11.30 18.47 -20.27
C LEU A 243 12.39 18.95 -21.24
N GLN A 244 13.52 19.47 -20.76
CA GLN A 244 14.62 19.96 -21.59
C GLN A 244 15.32 18.85 -22.40
N LYS A 245 15.19 17.57 -22.02
CA LYS A 245 15.81 16.45 -22.75
C LYS A 245 15.42 16.37 -24.22
N ARG A 246 14.28 16.95 -24.60
CA ARG A 246 13.83 16.99 -26.00
C ARG A 246 13.40 18.40 -26.36
N SER A 247 14.07 18.94 -27.38
CA SER A 247 13.66 20.17 -28.04
C SER A 247 12.63 19.85 -29.14
N TYR A 248 11.60 20.67 -29.23
CA TYR A 248 10.64 20.71 -30.33
C TYR A 248 10.64 22.04 -31.06
N ALA A 249 11.52 22.97 -30.66
CA ALA A 249 11.67 24.28 -31.29
C ALA A 249 11.96 24.21 -32.80
N TYR A 250 12.43 23.07 -33.31
CA TYR A 250 12.76 22.87 -34.72
C TYR A 250 11.84 21.83 -35.37
N LYS A 251 11.11 22.23 -36.40
CA LYS A 251 10.27 21.33 -37.21
C LYS A 251 10.60 21.54 -38.69
N GLY A 252 11.16 20.51 -39.34
CA GLY A 252 11.48 20.56 -40.77
C GLY A 252 12.50 21.65 -41.15
N GLY A 253 13.46 21.95 -40.27
CA GLY A 253 14.45 23.02 -40.47
C GLY A 253 13.95 24.43 -40.16
N GLN A 254 12.67 24.61 -39.83
CA GLN A 254 12.10 25.88 -39.39
C GLN A 254 11.99 25.96 -37.87
N VAL A 255 12.20 27.15 -37.32
CA VAL A 255 12.02 27.43 -35.90
C VAL A 255 10.55 27.71 -35.63
N VAL A 256 9.94 26.89 -34.78
CA VAL A 256 8.60 27.14 -34.23
C VAL A 256 8.78 28.14 -33.08
N VAL A 257 8.60 29.43 -33.39
CA VAL A 257 8.85 30.55 -32.45
C VAL A 257 8.15 30.36 -31.10
N PRO A 258 6.85 29.99 -31.03
CA PRO A 258 6.19 29.78 -29.74
C PRO A 258 6.76 28.61 -28.92
N GLU A 259 7.23 27.54 -29.58
CA GLU A 259 7.84 26.41 -28.87
C GLU A 259 9.26 26.75 -28.40
N LYS A 260 10.03 27.50 -29.20
CA LYS A 260 11.33 28.04 -28.75
C LYS A 260 11.17 28.95 -27.54
N PHE A 261 10.11 29.74 -27.52
CA PHE A 261 9.76 30.57 -26.38
C PHE A 261 9.40 29.71 -25.15
N LEU A 262 8.56 28.68 -25.30
CA LEU A 262 8.28 27.74 -24.22
C LEU A 262 9.55 27.07 -23.67
N GLU A 263 10.49 26.68 -24.54
CA GLU A 263 11.79 26.12 -24.11
C GLU A 263 12.62 27.12 -23.30
N SER A 264 12.58 28.42 -23.66
CA SER A 264 13.25 29.47 -22.88
C SER A 264 12.65 29.64 -21.49
N ILE A 265 11.32 29.52 -21.35
CA ILE A 265 10.65 29.57 -20.04
C ILE A 265 11.02 28.33 -19.21
N ILE A 266 11.01 27.15 -19.82
CA ILE A 266 11.38 25.90 -19.14
C ILE A 266 12.83 25.96 -18.65
N GLN A 267 13.73 26.58 -19.42
CA GLN A 267 15.14 26.75 -19.06
C GLN A 267 15.39 27.83 -18.01
N ALA A 268 14.53 28.85 -17.95
CA ALA A 268 14.62 29.91 -16.97
C ALA A 268 14.27 29.42 -15.56
N SER A 269 14.87 30.06 -14.56
CA SER A 269 14.47 29.82 -13.18
C SER A 269 13.07 30.39 -12.93
N GLU A 270 12.30 29.77 -12.03
CA GLU A 270 10.95 30.21 -11.64
C GLU A 270 10.89 31.71 -11.29
N ASN A 271 11.93 32.23 -10.63
CA ASN A 271 12.01 33.64 -10.23
C ASN A 271 12.09 34.60 -11.43
N GLU A 272 12.52 34.10 -12.59
CA GLU A 272 12.69 34.86 -13.82
C GLU A 272 11.51 34.67 -14.78
N TRP A 273 10.55 33.79 -14.47
CA TRP A 273 9.42 33.51 -15.34
C TRP A 273 8.61 34.77 -15.65
N ASP A 274 8.30 35.60 -14.67
CA ASP A 274 7.53 36.83 -14.90
C ASP A 274 8.23 37.74 -15.91
N LYS A 275 9.55 37.86 -15.80
CA LYS A 275 10.36 38.67 -16.72
C LYS A 275 10.41 38.04 -18.12
N VAL A 276 10.66 36.74 -18.22
CA VAL A 276 10.71 36.02 -19.50
C VAL A 276 9.35 36.06 -20.20
N LEU A 277 8.27 35.91 -19.44
CA LEU A 277 6.89 36.00 -19.93
C LEU A 277 6.58 37.41 -20.44
N LEU A 278 6.96 38.45 -19.69
CA LEU A 278 6.81 39.85 -20.12
C LEU A 278 7.58 40.12 -21.41
N ASP A 279 8.85 39.73 -21.48
CA ASP A 279 9.72 40.03 -22.62
C ASP A 279 9.32 39.24 -23.89
N GLY A 280 8.74 38.05 -23.74
CA GLY A 280 8.40 37.19 -24.87
C GLY A 280 6.95 37.22 -25.35
N LEU A 281 6.00 37.66 -24.51
CA LEU A 281 4.60 37.81 -24.90
C LEU A 281 4.36 39.14 -25.63
N THR A 282 3.44 39.13 -26.61
CA THR A 282 3.04 40.34 -27.35
C THR A 282 2.54 41.48 -26.45
N VAL A 283 1.99 41.15 -25.28
CA VAL A 283 1.53 42.12 -24.28
C VAL A 283 2.69 42.95 -23.69
N GLY A 284 3.91 42.41 -23.66
CA GLY A 284 5.12 43.08 -23.17
C GLY A 284 6.16 43.42 -24.24
N LYS A 285 5.77 43.44 -25.53
CA LYS A 285 6.59 43.71 -26.74
C LYS A 285 7.32 42.51 -27.34
N GLY A 286 6.98 41.28 -26.96
CA GLY A 286 7.49 40.07 -27.58
C GLY A 286 6.75 39.66 -28.86
N ASP A 287 7.19 38.55 -29.46
CA ASP A 287 6.70 38.07 -30.77
C ASP A 287 5.62 36.99 -30.66
N VAL A 288 5.33 36.46 -29.47
CA VAL A 288 4.41 35.32 -29.27
C VAL A 288 3.12 35.77 -28.60
N SER A 289 1.98 35.47 -29.20
CA SER A 289 0.68 35.75 -28.57
C SER A 289 0.39 34.78 -27.41
N PRO A 290 -0.40 35.18 -26.40
CA PRO A 290 -0.79 34.27 -25.31
C PRO A 290 -1.43 32.97 -25.81
N ASP A 291 -2.31 33.06 -26.81
CA ASP A 291 -3.01 31.90 -27.38
C ASP A 291 -2.04 30.92 -28.06
N GLU A 292 -1.02 31.43 -28.75
CA GLU A 292 0.02 30.59 -29.35
C GLU A 292 0.85 29.87 -28.28
N LEU A 293 1.18 30.55 -27.18
CA LEU A 293 1.86 29.94 -26.04
C LEU A 293 1.00 28.83 -25.41
N TYR A 294 -0.28 29.10 -25.16
CA TYR A 294 -1.20 28.09 -24.59
C TYR A 294 -1.37 26.89 -25.51
N ALA A 295 -1.43 27.11 -26.82
CA ALA A 295 -1.51 26.04 -27.80
C ALA A 295 -0.27 25.13 -27.79
N VAL A 296 0.95 25.68 -27.63
CA VAL A 296 2.16 24.85 -27.52
C VAL A 296 2.27 24.14 -26.18
N ILE A 297 1.85 24.78 -25.07
CA ILE A 297 1.79 24.15 -23.75
C ILE A 297 0.85 22.94 -23.77
N ASN A 298 -0.37 23.10 -24.32
CA ASN A 298 -1.32 22.00 -24.44
C ASN A 298 -0.77 20.84 -25.28
N LYS A 299 -0.14 21.13 -26.42
CA LYS A 299 0.56 20.11 -27.23
C LYS A 299 1.68 19.43 -26.46
N ARG A 300 2.42 20.16 -25.60
CA ARG A 300 3.47 19.58 -24.75
C ARG A 300 2.86 18.64 -23.71
N ILE A 301 1.75 19.02 -23.08
CA ILE A 301 0.99 18.19 -22.14
C ILE A 301 0.52 16.90 -22.82
N GLU A 302 -0.12 16.99 -23.99
CA GLU A 302 -0.54 15.80 -24.76
C GLU A 302 0.62 14.84 -25.04
N ARG A 303 1.78 15.38 -25.43
CA ARG A 303 2.99 14.57 -25.65
C ARG A 303 3.50 13.92 -24.37
N VAL A 304 3.44 14.61 -23.23
CA VAL A 304 3.78 14.02 -21.92
C VAL A 304 2.82 12.85 -21.66
N LEU A 305 1.51 13.09 -21.77
CA LEU A 305 0.48 12.09 -21.50
C LEU A 305 0.64 10.80 -22.31
N ILE A 306 1.00 10.91 -23.59
CA ILE A 306 1.18 9.74 -24.48
C ILE A 306 2.48 8.96 -24.19
N ARG A 307 3.49 9.62 -23.63
CA ARG A 307 4.85 9.04 -23.51
C ARG A 307 5.20 8.53 -22.13
N THR A 308 4.48 8.97 -21.12
CA THR A 308 4.64 8.50 -19.74
C THR A 308 3.56 7.47 -19.41
N GLU A 309 3.85 6.60 -18.47
CA GLU A 309 2.85 5.64 -17.96
C GLU A 309 1.67 6.39 -17.34
N GLY A 310 0.45 5.98 -17.70
CA GLY A 310 -0.78 6.60 -17.22
C GLY A 310 -0.90 6.51 -15.71
N GLY A 311 -1.11 7.66 -15.05
CA GLY A 311 -1.23 7.72 -13.58
C GLY A 311 0.11 7.76 -12.83
N SER A 312 1.24 7.78 -13.54
CA SER A 312 2.55 8.01 -12.91
C SER A 312 2.65 9.40 -12.28
N TYR A 313 3.36 9.49 -11.16
CA TYR A 313 3.88 10.72 -10.59
C TYR A 313 4.71 11.50 -11.59
N GLN A 314 5.56 10.85 -12.40
CA GLN A 314 6.25 11.56 -13.47
C GLN A 314 5.28 12.29 -14.40
N GLN A 315 4.26 11.60 -14.93
CA GLN A 315 3.23 12.22 -15.79
C GLN A 315 2.56 13.41 -15.10
N ARG A 316 2.17 13.23 -13.84
CA ARG A 316 1.49 14.26 -13.04
C ARG A 316 2.37 15.48 -12.82
N ILE A 317 3.61 15.30 -12.34
CA ILE A 317 4.54 16.38 -12.02
C ILE A 317 4.85 17.22 -13.27
N LEU A 318 5.15 16.56 -14.40
CA LEU A 318 5.43 17.25 -15.66
C LEU A 318 4.21 18.04 -16.17
N THR A 319 3.01 17.48 -16.01
CA THR A 319 1.76 18.14 -16.39
C THR A 319 1.43 19.32 -15.49
N GLU A 320 1.58 19.16 -14.18
CA GLU A 320 1.37 20.24 -13.18
C GLU A 320 2.35 21.39 -13.42
N TYR A 321 3.63 21.10 -13.71
CA TYR A 321 4.63 22.12 -14.04
C TYR A 321 4.27 22.93 -15.29
N LEU A 322 3.83 22.28 -16.37
CA LEU A 322 3.40 22.97 -17.59
C LEU A 322 2.14 23.82 -17.37
N LYS A 323 1.21 23.34 -16.55
CA LYS A 323 0.02 24.09 -16.14
C LYS A 323 0.37 25.29 -15.25
N GLU A 324 1.38 25.17 -14.40
CA GLU A 324 1.88 26.27 -13.58
C GLU A 324 2.45 27.40 -14.45
N ILE A 325 3.23 27.06 -15.48
CA ILE A 325 3.70 28.04 -16.49
C ILE A 325 2.52 28.74 -17.17
N GLN A 326 1.51 27.96 -17.60
CA GLN A 326 0.31 28.53 -18.22
C GLN A 326 -0.42 29.47 -17.26
N ALA A 327 -0.68 29.05 -16.03
CA ALA A 327 -1.36 29.88 -15.03
C ALA A 327 -0.60 31.18 -14.72
N ARG A 328 0.74 31.13 -14.71
CA ARG A 328 1.58 32.32 -14.53
C ARG A 328 1.49 33.25 -15.73
N ALA A 329 1.50 32.72 -16.95
CA ALA A 329 1.29 33.50 -18.16
C ALA A 329 -0.09 34.17 -18.19
N GLU A 330 -1.15 33.45 -17.81
CA GLU A 330 -2.51 33.98 -17.68
C GLU A 330 -2.57 35.14 -16.67
N GLU A 331 -1.89 35.00 -15.51
CA GLU A 331 -1.80 36.06 -14.51
C GLU A 331 -1.11 37.31 -15.06
N VAL A 332 0.04 37.15 -15.72
CA VAL A 332 0.79 38.28 -16.32
C VAL A 332 -0.07 39.00 -17.36
N VAL A 333 -0.76 38.25 -18.23
CA VAL A 333 -1.67 38.82 -19.24
C VAL A 333 -2.80 39.60 -18.56
N ARG A 334 -3.43 39.03 -17.52
CA ARG A 334 -4.52 39.68 -16.77
C ARG A 334 -4.07 40.99 -16.11
N VAL A 335 -2.91 41.01 -15.47
CA VAL A 335 -2.37 42.20 -14.80
C VAL A 335 -2.11 43.34 -15.79
N LEU A 336 -1.62 43.03 -16.99
CA LEU A 336 -1.26 44.03 -18.00
C LEU A 336 -2.46 44.52 -18.83
N GLN A 337 -3.46 43.68 -19.06
CA GLN A 337 -4.67 44.05 -19.79
C GLN A 337 -5.67 44.83 -18.92
N GLY A 338 -5.47 44.85 -17.59
CA GLY A 338 -6.38 45.49 -16.63
C GLY A 338 -7.67 44.70 -16.44
N PRO A 339 -8.52 45.08 -15.46
CA PRO A 339 -9.84 44.46 -15.33
C PRO A 339 -10.67 44.79 -16.56
N THR A 340 -11.14 43.75 -17.26
CA THR A 340 -12.17 43.88 -18.30
C THR A 340 -13.40 44.52 -17.66
N ILE A 341 -13.67 45.78 -18.01
CA ILE A 341 -14.83 46.57 -17.52
C ILE A 341 -16.14 45.93 -17.99
#